data_AF-A0A8R1E648-F1
#
_entry.id   AF-A0A8R1E648-F1
#
_cell.length_a   1.000
_cell.length_b   1.000
_cell.length_c   1.000
_cell.angle_alpha   90.00
_cell.angle_beta   90.00
_cell.angle_gamma   90.00
#
_symmetry.space_group_name_H-M   'P 1'
#
loop_
_entity.id
_entity.type
_entity.pdbx_description
1 polymer ?
#
loop_
_entity_poly.entity_id
_entity_poly.type
_entity_poly.pdbx_seq_one_letter_code
_entity_poly.pdbx_strand_id
1 'polypeptide(L)'
;MGVPAFFRWLTKKYPATVVNANEDRQRLDDGRRAPIDCTQPNPNFQEFDNLYLDMNGIIHPCTHPEDRPPPKNEDEMFALIFEYIDRIFTIVRPRRLLYMAIDGVAPRAKMNQQRSRRFRASKEAAEKAASIEEQRRRLMAEGIAVPPKKEVEEHFDSNCITPGTPFMARLADALRYYIHDRVTNDASWANIE
;
A
#
# COMPACT_ATOMS: atom_id res chain seq x y z
N MET A 1 -14.32 10.12 14.00
CA MET A 1 -14.61 10.42 12.58
C MET A 1 -13.68 9.56 11.72
N GLY A 2 -14.19 8.89 10.69
CA GLY A 2 -13.35 8.12 9.75
C GLY A 2 -12.73 9.02 8.67
N VAL A 3 -11.72 8.52 7.96
CA VAL A 3 -11.02 9.24 6.88
C VAL A 3 -12.00 9.85 5.86
N PRO A 4 -13.03 9.14 5.34
CA PRO A 4 -13.94 9.72 4.34
C PRO A 4 -14.76 10.90 4.88
N ALA A 5 -15.19 10.84 6.13
CA ALA A 5 -15.99 11.90 6.74
C ALA A 5 -15.16 13.16 6.97
N PHE A 6 -13.94 13.01 7.47
CA PHE A 6 -13.02 14.14 7.67
C PHE A 6 -12.60 14.76 6.34
N PHE A 7 -12.21 13.93 5.35
CA PHE A 7 -11.80 14.40 4.03
C PHE A 7 -12.94 15.13 3.32
N ARG A 8 -14.18 14.61 3.38
CA ARG A 8 -15.38 15.29 2.83
C ARG A 8 -15.63 16.64 3.50
N TRP A 9 -15.43 16.73 4.80
CA TRP A 9 -15.56 18.00 5.52
C TRP A 9 -14.48 19.00 5.08
N LEU A 10 -13.23 18.55 4.96
CA LEU A 10 -12.09 19.36 4.55
C LEU A 10 -12.27 19.90 3.13
N THR A 11 -12.61 19.05 2.17
CA THR A 11 -12.78 19.44 0.75
C THR A 11 -13.95 20.39 0.55
N LYS A 12 -15.04 20.21 1.28
CA LYS A 12 -16.19 21.13 1.24
C LYS A 12 -15.87 22.50 1.83
N LYS A 13 -15.13 22.53 2.93
CA LYS A 13 -14.87 23.77 3.67
C LYS A 13 -13.67 24.55 3.14
N TYR A 14 -12.65 23.84 2.66
CA TYR A 14 -11.38 24.38 2.18
C TYR A 14 -10.95 23.72 0.86
N PRO A 15 -11.72 23.89 -0.22
CA PRO A 15 -11.49 23.17 -1.48
C PRO A 15 -10.09 23.42 -2.07
N ALA A 16 -9.53 24.63 -1.88
CA ALA A 16 -8.20 24.99 -2.36
C ALA A 16 -7.04 24.22 -1.69
N THR A 17 -7.30 23.48 -0.61
CA THR A 17 -6.28 22.65 0.05
C THR A 17 -5.99 21.34 -0.70
N VAL A 18 -6.85 20.96 -1.64
CA VAL A 18 -6.67 19.75 -2.44
C VAL A 18 -6.25 20.15 -3.85
N VAL A 19 -5.07 19.70 -4.25
CA VAL A 19 -4.49 19.91 -5.57
C VAL A 19 -4.15 18.54 -6.15
N ASN A 20 -4.49 18.32 -7.42
CA ASN A 20 -4.16 17.08 -8.10
C ASN A 20 -2.64 17.02 -8.36
N ALA A 21 -2.04 15.85 -8.12
CA ALA A 21 -0.65 15.62 -8.47
C ALA A 21 -0.51 15.37 -9.98
N ASN A 22 0.47 16.03 -10.59
CA ASN A 22 0.91 15.77 -11.95
C ASN A 22 1.88 14.58 -11.94
N GLU A 23 1.54 13.53 -12.71
CA GLU A 23 2.32 12.30 -12.85
C GLU A 23 2.66 12.11 -14.34
N ASP A 24 3.94 12.01 -14.67
CA ASP A 24 4.38 11.71 -16.04
C ASP A 24 4.09 10.24 -16.36
N ARG A 25 3.11 9.99 -17.22
CA ARG A 25 2.65 8.64 -17.60
C ARG A 25 3.10 8.21 -18.98
N GLN A 26 4.22 8.75 -19.45
CA GLN A 26 4.75 8.42 -20.77
C GLN A 26 4.99 6.91 -20.87
N ARG A 27 4.58 6.34 -22.00
CA ARG A 27 4.80 4.94 -22.34
C ARG A 27 5.66 4.87 -23.57
N LEU A 28 6.55 3.88 -23.59
CA LEU A 28 7.30 3.48 -24.77
C LEU A 28 6.35 2.82 -25.78
N ASP A 29 6.79 2.71 -27.03
CA ASP A 29 6.01 2.10 -28.11
C ASP A 29 5.59 0.64 -27.84
N ASP A 30 6.31 -0.05 -26.96
CA ASP A 30 6.01 -1.42 -26.50
C ASP A 30 5.02 -1.49 -25.32
N GLY A 31 4.51 -0.35 -24.87
CA GLY A 31 3.54 -0.23 -23.78
C GLY A 31 4.14 -0.20 -22.36
N ARG A 32 5.47 -0.35 -22.21
CA ARG A 32 6.17 -0.18 -20.92
C ARG A 32 6.19 1.29 -20.50
N ARG A 33 6.24 1.57 -19.20
CA ARG A 33 6.45 2.95 -18.71
C ARG A 33 7.81 3.44 -19.16
N ALA A 34 7.85 4.62 -19.77
CA ALA A 34 9.10 5.27 -20.11
C ALA A 34 9.85 5.64 -18.81
N PRO A 35 11.18 5.52 -18.78
CA PRO A 35 11.96 5.97 -17.63
C PRO A 35 11.77 7.49 -17.43
N ILE A 36 11.47 7.88 -16.21
CA ILE A 36 11.26 9.29 -15.83
C ILE A 36 12.56 9.81 -15.22
N ASP A 37 13.15 10.82 -15.84
CA ASP A 37 14.31 11.50 -15.28
C ASP A 37 13.88 12.41 -14.11
N CYS A 38 13.99 11.88 -12.89
CA CYS A 38 13.62 12.59 -11.68
C CYS A 38 14.62 13.69 -11.28
N THR A 39 15.75 13.84 -11.97
CA THR A 39 16.67 14.97 -11.77
C THR A 39 16.12 16.28 -12.34
N GLN A 40 15.17 16.19 -13.28
CA GLN A 40 14.50 17.35 -13.86
C GLN A 40 13.55 18.04 -12.84
N PRO A 41 13.23 19.32 -13.08
CA PRO A 41 12.27 20.06 -12.26
C PRO A 41 10.95 19.31 -12.09
N ASN A 42 10.38 19.36 -10.89
CA ASN A 42 9.11 18.71 -10.59
C ASN A 42 7.97 19.35 -11.40
N PRO A 43 7.13 18.58 -12.12
CA PRO A 43 6.00 19.11 -12.89
C PRO A 43 4.82 19.60 -12.02
N ASN A 44 4.90 19.43 -10.70
CA ASN A 44 3.91 19.91 -9.75
C ASN A 44 4.12 21.40 -9.40
N PHE A 45 3.26 21.92 -8.53
CA PHE A 45 3.23 23.33 -8.16
C PHE A 45 4.46 23.81 -7.35
N GLN A 46 5.32 22.90 -6.91
CA GLN A 46 6.56 23.21 -6.17
C GLN A 46 7.55 22.03 -6.19
N GLU A 47 8.79 22.31 -5.80
CA GLU A 47 9.79 21.30 -5.42
C GLU A 47 9.58 20.82 -3.98
N PHE A 48 10.13 19.65 -3.65
CA PHE A 48 10.05 19.06 -2.33
C PHE A 48 11.45 18.64 -1.86
N ASP A 49 11.84 19.06 -0.66
CA ASP A 49 13.12 18.65 -0.08
C ASP A 49 13.02 17.27 0.59
N ASN A 50 12.01 17.11 1.45
CA ASN A 50 11.89 15.94 2.33
C ASN A 50 10.57 15.23 2.08
N LEU A 51 10.64 13.91 1.83
CA LEU A 51 9.49 13.03 1.69
C LEU A 51 9.47 12.04 2.87
N TYR A 52 8.34 11.97 3.58
CA TYR A 52 8.13 11.05 4.69
C TYR A 52 7.05 10.04 4.30
N LEU A 53 7.40 8.75 4.35
CA LEU A 53 6.49 7.67 4.01
C LEU A 53 6.07 6.93 5.29
N ASP A 54 4.75 6.92 5.54
CA ASP A 54 4.15 5.92 6.43
C ASP A 54 4.06 4.60 5.65
N MET A 55 5.01 3.71 5.91
CA MET A 55 5.14 2.45 5.18
C MET A 55 3.95 1.53 5.42
N ASN A 56 3.31 1.57 6.60
CA ASN A 56 2.12 0.77 6.84
C ASN A 56 0.96 1.22 5.94
N GLY A 57 0.90 2.51 5.61
CA GLY A 57 -0.02 3.06 4.61
C GLY A 57 0.20 2.53 3.19
N ILE A 58 1.41 2.06 2.85
CA ILE A 58 1.76 1.47 1.55
C ILE A 58 1.61 -0.06 1.57
N ILE A 59 2.08 -0.72 2.63
CA ILE A 59 2.08 -2.18 2.76
C ILE A 59 0.65 -2.71 2.70
N HIS A 60 -0.29 -2.09 3.43
CA HIS A 60 -1.68 -2.56 3.47
C HIS A 60 -2.33 -2.63 2.07
N PRO A 61 -2.37 -1.56 1.26
CA PRO A 61 -2.87 -1.63 -0.12
C PRO A 61 -2.12 -2.60 -1.04
N CYS A 62 -0.81 -2.80 -0.85
CA CYS A 62 -0.05 -3.76 -1.67
C CYS A 62 -0.36 -5.22 -1.30
N THR A 63 -0.81 -5.49 -0.07
CA THR A 63 -1.19 -6.85 0.37
C THR A 63 -2.63 -7.22 0.02
N HIS A 64 -3.52 -6.24 0.00
CA HIS A 64 -4.96 -6.43 -0.27
C HIS A 64 -5.47 -5.33 -1.19
N PRO A 65 -5.03 -5.31 -2.47
CA PRO A 65 -5.51 -4.34 -3.42
C PRO A 65 -7.02 -4.50 -3.68
N GLU A 66 -7.75 -3.38 -3.75
CA GLU A 66 -9.19 -3.40 -4.05
C GLU A 66 -9.49 -3.68 -5.54
N ASP A 67 -8.60 -3.22 -6.43
CA ASP A 67 -8.82 -3.21 -7.89
C ASP A 67 -8.09 -4.33 -8.66
N ARG A 68 -7.24 -5.11 -7.99
CA ARG A 68 -6.45 -6.20 -8.60
C ARG A 68 -6.39 -7.40 -7.65
N PRO A 69 -6.08 -8.63 -8.13
CA PRO A 69 -5.92 -9.76 -7.24
C PRO A 69 -4.78 -9.52 -6.21
N PRO A 70 -4.88 -10.11 -5.01
CA PRO A 70 -3.81 -10.05 -4.02
C PRO A 70 -2.54 -10.74 -4.56
N PRO A 71 -1.35 -10.31 -4.11
CA PRO A 71 -0.09 -10.95 -4.49
C PRO A 71 -0.07 -12.41 -4.01
N LYS A 72 0.56 -13.28 -4.80
CA LYS A 72 0.60 -14.73 -4.53
C LYS A 72 1.61 -15.13 -3.46
N ASN A 73 2.66 -14.34 -3.30
CA ASN A 73 3.76 -14.60 -2.37
C ASN A 73 4.39 -13.29 -1.88
N GLU A 74 5.30 -13.39 -0.91
CA GLU A 74 5.99 -12.24 -0.34
C GLU A 74 6.89 -11.51 -1.34
N ASP A 75 7.52 -12.22 -2.28
CA ASP A 75 8.41 -11.60 -3.27
C ASP A 75 7.62 -10.68 -4.21
N GLU A 76 6.46 -11.13 -4.69
CA GLU A 76 5.53 -10.31 -5.49
C GLU A 76 5.03 -9.11 -4.68
N MET A 77 4.75 -9.31 -3.39
CA MET A 77 4.36 -8.22 -2.48
C MET A 77 5.47 -7.18 -2.33
N PHE A 78 6.73 -7.60 -2.14
CA PHE A 78 7.86 -6.68 -2.03
C PHE A 78 8.09 -5.91 -3.33
N ALA A 79 8.00 -6.58 -4.49
CA ALA A 79 8.06 -5.92 -5.79
C ALA A 79 6.97 -4.85 -5.95
N LEU A 80 5.73 -5.15 -5.52
CA LEU A 80 4.63 -4.18 -5.52
C LEU A 80 4.86 -3.00 -4.57
N ILE A 81 5.47 -3.24 -3.40
CA ILE A 81 5.86 -2.18 -2.48
C ILE A 81 6.91 -1.28 -3.13
N PHE A 82 7.94 -1.85 -3.75
CA PHE A 82 8.98 -1.08 -4.45
C PHE A 82 8.40 -0.24 -5.59
N GLU A 83 7.54 -0.83 -6.42
CA GLU A 83 6.84 -0.10 -7.49
C GLU A 83 6.01 1.07 -6.94
N TYR A 84 5.34 0.87 -5.80
CA TYR A 84 4.55 1.92 -5.17
C TYR A 84 5.43 3.05 -4.62
N ILE A 85 6.56 2.72 -3.98
CA ILE A 85 7.52 3.72 -3.51
C ILE A 85 8.10 4.51 -4.69
N ASP A 86 8.53 3.83 -5.76
CA ASP A 86 9.05 4.46 -6.98
C ASP A 86 8.02 5.41 -7.60
N ARG A 87 6.74 5.01 -7.62
CA ARG A 87 5.66 5.86 -8.10
C ARG A 87 5.48 7.12 -7.23
N ILE A 88 5.52 7.01 -5.90
CA ILE A 88 5.45 8.19 -5.04
C ILE A 88 6.70 9.07 -5.25
N PHE A 89 7.87 8.45 -5.28
CA PHE A 89 9.15 9.15 -5.46
C PHE A 89 9.18 9.95 -6.76
N THR A 90 8.74 9.36 -7.88
CA THR A 90 8.70 10.03 -9.20
C THR A 90 7.73 11.22 -9.25
N ILE A 91 6.66 11.19 -8.45
CA ILE A 91 5.70 12.30 -8.31
C ILE A 91 6.29 13.43 -7.45
N VAL A 92 6.88 13.10 -6.29
CA VAL A 92 7.31 14.08 -5.29
C VAL A 92 8.72 14.62 -5.58
N ARG A 93 9.62 13.79 -6.12
CA ARG A 93 11.02 14.10 -6.43
C ARG A 93 11.76 14.78 -5.26
N PRO A 94 11.91 14.11 -4.09
CA PRO A 94 12.57 14.71 -2.94
C PRO A 94 14.03 15.07 -3.27
N ARG A 95 14.47 16.27 -2.85
CA ARG A 95 15.82 16.79 -3.15
C ARG A 95 16.83 16.61 -2.03
N ARG A 96 16.41 16.24 -0.83
CA ARG A 96 17.26 16.14 0.36
C ARG A 96 17.07 14.84 1.12
N LEU A 97 15.84 14.50 1.52
CA LEU A 97 15.60 13.37 2.42
C LEU A 97 14.44 12.48 1.94
N LEU A 98 14.67 11.17 1.93
CA LEU A 98 13.61 10.16 1.90
C LEU A 98 13.55 9.42 3.24
N TYR A 99 12.54 9.73 4.05
CA TYR A 99 12.33 9.07 5.33
C TYR A 99 11.24 8.00 5.24
N MET A 100 11.62 6.73 5.34
CA MET A 100 10.67 5.60 5.34
C MET A 100 10.41 5.12 6.77
N ALA A 101 9.21 5.33 7.29
CA ALA A 101 8.83 4.99 8.65
C ALA A 101 7.92 3.76 8.70
N ILE A 102 8.39 2.71 9.36
CA ILE A 102 7.60 1.52 9.68
C ILE A 102 7.14 1.62 11.13
N ASP A 103 5.87 1.28 11.43
CA ASP A 103 5.38 1.29 12.80
C ASP A 103 6.24 0.40 13.71
N GLY A 104 6.75 0.99 14.79
CA GLY A 104 7.37 0.28 15.91
C GLY A 104 6.34 -0.14 16.97
N VAL A 105 6.83 -0.50 18.16
CA VAL A 105 5.95 -0.81 19.29
C VAL A 105 5.21 0.46 19.73
N ALA A 106 3.88 0.43 19.64
CA ALA A 106 3.04 1.58 19.96
C ALA A 106 2.66 1.66 21.45
N PRO A 107 2.31 2.86 21.98
CA PRO A 107 1.82 3.01 23.35
C PRO A 107 0.53 2.22 23.63
N ARG A 108 0.28 1.86 24.89
CA ARG A 108 -0.87 1.03 25.31
C ARG A 108 -2.23 1.52 24.79
N ALA A 109 -2.46 2.83 24.78
CA ALA A 109 -3.70 3.41 24.25
C ALA A 109 -3.92 3.05 22.77
N LYS A 110 -2.85 3.13 21.95
CA LYS A 110 -2.88 2.75 20.53
C LYS A 110 -3.00 1.25 20.37
N MET A 111 -2.31 0.45 21.19
CA MET A 111 -2.44 -1.01 21.19
C MET A 111 -3.88 -1.46 21.44
N ASN A 112 -4.59 -0.84 22.39
CA ASN A 112 -6.00 -1.15 22.64
C ASN A 112 -6.87 -0.86 21.41
N GLN A 113 -6.61 0.26 20.72
CA GLN A 113 -7.29 0.61 19.47
C GLN A 113 -7.00 -0.42 18.36
N GLN A 114 -5.73 -0.79 18.17
CA GLN A 114 -5.32 -1.81 17.19
C GLN A 114 -5.95 -3.17 17.51
N ARG A 115 -5.96 -3.59 18.79
CA ARG A 115 -6.60 -4.83 19.24
C ARG A 115 -8.08 -4.86 18.92
N SER A 116 -8.81 -3.79 19.24
CA SER A 116 -10.25 -3.69 18.95
C SER A 116 -10.53 -3.78 17.44
N ARG A 117 -9.73 -3.09 16.61
CA ARG A 117 -9.86 -3.16 15.15
C ARG A 117 -9.60 -4.58 14.62
N ARG A 118 -8.52 -5.23 15.03
CA ARG A 118 -8.16 -6.58 14.56
C ARG A 118 -9.21 -7.61 14.96
N PHE A 119 -9.70 -7.54 16.19
CA PHE A 119 -10.75 -8.45 16.68
C PHE A 119 -12.04 -8.29 15.87
N ARG A 120 -12.43 -7.05 15.54
CA ARG A 120 -13.58 -6.80 14.67
C ARG A 120 -13.37 -7.35 13.27
N ALA A 121 -12.22 -7.11 12.66
CA ALA A 121 -11.91 -7.60 11.31
C ALA A 121 -11.95 -9.14 11.24
N SER A 122 -11.38 -9.84 12.23
CA SER A 122 -11.46 -11.31 12.30
C SER A 122 -12.91 -11.80 12.44
N LYS A 123 -13.73 -11.12 13.24
CA LYS A 123 -15.15 -11.44 13.40
C LYS A 123 -15.93 -11.22 12.10
N GLU A 124 -15.76 -10.06 11.45
CA GLU A 124 -16.41 -9.72 10.18
C GLU A 124 -15.99 -10.69 9.06
N ALA A 125 -14.72 -11.12 9.02
CA ALA A 125 -14.25 -12.13 8.08
C ALA A 125 -14.93 -13.49 8.29
N ALA A 126 -15.07 -13.93 9.55
CA ALA A 126 -15.76 -15.17 9.89
C ALA A 126 -17.26 -15.12 9.55
N GLU A 127 -17.94 -14.00 9.86
CA GLU A 127 -19.35 -13.79 9.52
C GLU A 127 -19.57 -13.75 8.00
N LYS A 128 -18.67 -13.10 7.25
CA LYS A 128 -18.70 -13.06 5.79
C LYS A 128 -18.52 -14.47 5.20
N ALA A 129 -17.58 -15.26 5.71
CA ALA A 129 -17.36 -16.63 5.27
C ALA A 129 -18.59 -17.52 5.52
N ALA A 130 -19.22 -17.39 6.70
CA ALA A 130 -20.44 -18.12 7.04
C ALA A 130 -21.61 -17.74 6.12
N SER A 131 -21.80 -16.44 5.86
CA SER A 131 -22.84 -15.94 4.96
C SER A 131 -22.66 -16.43 3.52
N ILE A 132 -21.42 -16.43 3.02
CA ILE A 132 -21.09 -16.97 1.69
C ILE A 132 -21.43 -18.46 1.61
N GLU A 133 -21.10 -19.25 2.64
CA GLU A 133 -21.41 -20.68 2.67
C GLU A 133 -22.93 -20.94 2.72
N GLU A 134 -23.66 -20.15 3.51
CA GLU A 134 -25.12 -20.25 3.59
C GLU A 134 -25.79 -19.89 2.25
N GLN A 135 -25.38 -18.80 1.61
CA GLN A 135 -25.86 -18.42 0.28
C GLN A 135 -25.55 -19.49 -0.76
N ARG A 136 -24.35 -20.07 -0.73
CA ARG A 136 -23.95 -21.17 -1.62
C ARG A 136 -24.85 -22.40 -1.43
N ARG A 137 -25.11 -22.81 -0.20
CA ARG A 137 -26.02 -23.92 0.11
C ARG A 137 -27.44 -23.67 -0.39
N ARG A 138 -27.94 -22.44 -0.21
CA ARG A 138 -29.27 -22.04 -0.69
C ARG A 138 -29.38 -22.11 -2.21
N LEU A 139 -28.42 -21.53 -2.94
CA LEU A 139 -28.42 -21.54 -4.41
C LEU A 139 -28.32 -22.96 -4.98
N MET A 140 -27.51 -23.83 -4.35
CA MET A 140 -27.45 -25.25 -4.72
C MET A 140 -28.79 -25.96 -4.50
N ALA A 141 -29.50 -25.67 -3.40
CA ALA A 141 -30.82 -26.24 -3.15
C ALA A 141 -31.89 -25.74 -4.14
N GLU A 142 -31.76 -24.51 -4.65
CA GLU A 142 -32.60 -23.93 -5.71
C GLU A 142 -32.21 -24.45 -7.12
N GLY A 143 -31.22 -25.33 -7.23
CA GLY A 143 -30.77 -25.92 -8.51
C GLY A 143 -29.91 -24.97 -9.36
N ILE A 144 -29.51 -23.82 -8.82
CA ILE A 144 -28.67 -22.83 -9.51
C ILE A 144 -27.21 -23.29 -9.43
N ALA A 145 -26.56 -23.41 -10.59
CA ALA A 145 -25.15 -23.78 -10.67
C ALA A 145 -24.28 -22.69 -10.01
N VAL A 146 -23.59 -23.04 -8.92
CA VAL A 146 -22.66 -22.15 -8.23
C VAL A 146 -21.23 -22.48 -8.69
N PRO A 147 -20.37 -21.49 -9.00
CA PRO A 147 -18.98 -21.75 -9.34
C PRO A 147 -18.29 -22.57 -8.23
N PRO A 148 -17.27 -23.39 -8.58
CA PRO A 148 -16.50 -24.15 -7.59
C PRO A 148 -15.96 -23.22 -6.51
N LYS A 149 -15.78 -23.73 -5.28
CA LYS A 149 -15.05 -22.94 -4.27
C LYS A 149 -13.70 -22.62 -4.92
N LYS A 150 -13.36 -21.33 -5.00
CA LYS A 150 -11.95 -20.99 -5.22
C LYS A 150 -11.17 -21.79 -4.17
N GLU A 151 -10.12 -22.46 -4.60
CA GLU A 151 -9.16 -23.01 -3.64
C GLU A 151 -8.80 -21.91 -2.66
N VAL A 152 -8.57 -22.26 -1.41
CA VAL A 152 -8.16 -21.30 -0.39
C VAL A 152 -6.80 -20.78 -0.83
N GLU A 153 -6.79 -19.74 -1.68
CA GLU A 153 -5.60 -18.94 -1.94
C GLU A 153 -5.14 -18.51 -0.54
N GLU A 154 -3.88 -18.80 -0.21
CA GLU A 154 -3.28 -18.42 1.06
C GLU A 154 -3.46 -16.91 1.23
N HIS A 155 -4.50 -16.52 1.97
CA HIS A 155 -4.81 -15.12 2.15
C HIS A 155 -3.71 -14.53 3.03
N PHE A 156 -3.09 -13.45 2.57
CA PHE A 156 -2.05 -12.81 3.35
C PHE A 156 -2.61 -12.38 4.70
N ASP A 157 -2.06 -12.90 5.80
CA ASP A 157 -2.50 -12.50 7.14
C ASP A 157 -2.01 -11.08 7.44
N SER A 158 -2.89 -10.09 7.26
CA SER A 158 -2.59 -8.69 7.57
C SER A 158 -2.16 -8.46 9.02
N ASN A 159 -2.42 -9.38 9.96
CA ASN A 159 -1.91 -9.28 11.33
C ASN A 159 -0.39 -9.43 11.39
N CYS A 160 0.25 -10.02 10.38
CA CYS A 160 1.70 -10.13 10.32
C CYS A 160 2.39 -8.77 10.10
N ILE A 161 1.64 -7.73 9.68
CA ILE A 161 2.09 -6.33 9.65
C ILE A 161 2.07 -5.78 11.09
N THR A 162 2.97 -6.30 11.92
CA THR A 162 3.15 -5.95 13.33
C THR A 162 4.62 -6.10 13.69
N PRO A 163 5.21 -5.19 14.47
CA PRO A 163 6.55 -5.36 15.01
C PRO A 163 6.78 -6.75 15.62
N GLY A 164 7.93 -7.35 15.31
CA GLY A 164 8.35 -8.63 15.88
C GLY A 164 7.95 -9.87 15.08
N THR A 165 7.26 -9.74 13.95
CA THR A 165 6.96 -10.88 13.08
C THR A 165 8.11 -11.17 12.10
N PRO A 166 8.26 -12.42 11.63
CA PRO A 166 9.25 -12.76 10.61
C PRO A 166 9.08 -11.96 9.31
N PHE A 167 7.83 -11.66 8.93
CA PHE A 167 7.51 -10.83 7.77
C PHE A 167 8.16 -9.45 7.87
N MET A 168 8.04 -8.77 9.02
CA MET A 168 8.61 -7.43 9.19
C MET A 168 10.14 -7.43 9.17
N ALA A 169 10.78 -8.52 9.61
CA ALA A 169 12.24 -8.66 9.49
C ALA A 169 12.65 -8.77 8.01
N ARG A 170 11.99 -9.64 7.24
CA ARG A 170 12.25 -9.79 5.80
C ARG A 170 11.95 -8.51 5.02
N LEU A 171 10.86 -7.82 5.36
CA LEU A 171 10.52 -6.53 4.77
C LEU A 171 11.61 -5.47 5.03
N ALA A 172 12.16 -5.43 6.24
CA ALA A 172 13.26 -4.51 6.56
C ALA A 172 14.51 -4.80 5.71
N ASP A 173 14.84 -6.07 5.50
CA ASP A 173 15.97 -6.47 4.65
C ASP A 173 15.71 -6.15 3.17
N ALA A 174 14.49 -6.40 2.69
CA ALA A 174 14.06 -6.05 1.34
C ALA A 174 14.14 -4.52 1.10
N LEU A 175 13.71 -3.71 2.07
CA LEU A 175 13.79 -2.25 1.97
C LEU A 175 15.23 -1.73 2.02
N ARG A 176 16.11 -2.34 2.83
CA ARG A 176 17.55 -2.02 2.82
C ARG A 176 18.18 -2.31 1.47
N TYR A 177 17.86 -3.46 0.89
CA TYR A 177 18.27 -3.79 -0.48
C TYR A 177 17.76 -2.75 -1.48
N TYR A 178 16.48 -2.41 -1.42
CA TYR A 178 15.86 -1.42 -2.31
C TYR A 178 16.54 -0.05 -2.23
N ILE A 179 16.82 0.45 -1.02
CA ILE A 179 17.54 1.72 -0.84
C ILE A 179 18.94 1.63 -1.47
N HIS A 180 19.68 0.56 -1.20
CA HIS A 180 21.03 0.39 -1.74
C HIS A 180 21.03 0.31 -3.28
N ASP A 181 20.08 -0.43 -3.85
CA ASP A 181 19.88 -0.52 -5.30
C ASP A 181 19.57 0.85 -5.91
N ARG A 182 18.62 1.60 -5.33
CA ARG A 182 18.23 2.92 -5.83
C ARG A 182 19.34 3.96 -5.71
N VAL A 183 20.03 4.05 -4.57
CA VAL A 183 21.18 4.97 -4.40
C VAL A 183 22.32 4.66 -5.37
N THR A 184 22.53 3.38 -5.70
CA THR A 184 23.61 2.97 -6.62
C THR A 184 23.26 3.22 -8.08
N ASN A 185 22.01 2.95 -8.47
CA ASN A 185 21.61 2.87 -9.88
C ASN A 185 20.77 4.05 -10.37
N ASP A 186 20.20 4.87 -9.48
CA ASP A 186 19.35 6.01 -9.82
C ASP A 186 20.04 7.35 -9.49
N ALA A 187 20.35 8.13 -10.52
CA ALA A 187 21.03 9.42 -10.38
C ALA A 187 20.23 10.43 -9.53
N SER A 188 18.90 10.30 -9.46
CA SER A 188 18.07 11.18 -8.64
C SER A 188 18.19 10.90 -7.13
N TRP A 189 18.73 9.75 -6.74
CA TRP A 189 18.99 9.37 -5.36
C TRP A 189 20.42 9.70 -4.90
N ALA A 190 21.31 10.11 -5.82
CA ALA A 190 22.73 10.26 -5.53
C ALA A 190 23.06 11.32 -4.46
N ASN A 191 22.17 12.31 -4.26
CA ASN A 191 22.39 13.43 -3.34
C ASN A 191 21.33 13.52 -2.23
N ILE A 192 20.58 12.44 -1.99
CA ILE A 192 19.58 12.42 -0.92
C ILE A 192 20.03 11.50 0.22
N GLU A 193 19.50 11.78 1.41
CA GLU A 193 19.65 11.00 2.64
C GLU A 193 18.49 10.02 2.87
#